data_AF-A0A930YIU6-F1
#
_entry.id   AF-A0A930YIU6-F1
#
_cell.length_a   1.000
_cell.length_b   1.000
_cell.length_c   1.000
_cell.angle_alpha   90.00
_cell.angle_beta   90.00
_cell.angle_gamma   90.00
#
_symmetry.space_group_name_H-M   'P 1'
#
loop_
_entity.id
_entity.type
_entity.pdbx_description
1 polymer ?
#
loop_
_entity_poly.entity_id
_entity_poly.type
_entity_poly.pdbx_seq_one_letter_code
_entity_poly.pdbx_strand_id
1 'polypeptide(L)' 'MSMAHDPDDTLLTIKEVAVMVRAPEGTVRYWRFMGTGPRSIKVGKRVCFWKSDVLQWLEDLGG' A
#
# COMPACT_ATOMS: atom_id res chain seq x y z
N MET A 1 -12.27 5.54 9.70
CA MET A 1 -11.59 5.27 10.99
C MET A 1 -10.19 4.74 10.69
N SER A 2 -9.17 5.08 11.49
CA SER A 2 -7.90 4.36 11.41
C SER A 2 -8.15 2.96 11.98
N MET A 3 -8.00 1.91 11.17
CA MET A 3 -7.79 0.59 11.76
C MET A 3 -6.46 0.67 12.53
N ALA A 4 -6.46 0.15 13.76
CA ALA A 4 -5.20 -0.17 14.40
C ALA A 4 -4.64 -1.37 13.63
N HIS A 5 -3.46 -1.22 13.03
CA HIS A 5 -2.77 -2.35 12.43
C HIS A 5 -2.36 -3.31 13.54
N ASP A 6 -2.42 -4.61 13.27
CA ASP A 6 -1.88 -5.63 14.15
C ASP A 6 -0.38 -5.32 14.41
N PRO A 7 0.15 -5.47 15.63
CA PRO A 7 1.58 -5.35 15.90
C PRO A 7 2.47 -6.18 14.97
N ASP A 8 1.96 -7.30 14.45
CA ASP A 8 2.65 -8.19 13.53
C ASP A 8 2.39 -7.86 12.04
N ASP A 9 1.67 -6.77 11.74
CA ASP A 9 1.44 -6.35 10.36
C ASP A 9 2.76 -5.95 9.69
N THR A 10 2.88 -6.30 8.42
CA THR A 10 4.11 -6.11 7.67
C THR A 10 4.09 -4.79 6.92
N LEU A 11 5.11 -3.97 7.11
CA LEU A 11 5.35 -2.80 6.26
C LEU A 11 6.00 -3.22 4.94
N LEU A 12 5.34 -2.87 3.84
CA LEU A 12 5.78 -3.10 2.47
C LEU A 12 6.31 -1.81 1.86
N THR A 13 7.41 -1.91 1.14
CA THR A 13 7.92 -0.87 0.25
C THR A 13 7.13 -0.80 -1.06
N ILE A 14 7.30 0.27 -1.84
CA ILE A 14 6.73 0.37 -3.19
C ILE A 14 7.03 -0.87 -4.04
N LYS A 15 8.27 -1.39 -3.96
CA LYS A 15 8.69 -2.58 -4.70
C LYS A 15 7.92 -3.83 -4.28
N GLU A 16 7.73 -4.03 -2.99
CA GLU A 16 7.00 -5.20 -2.47
C GLU A 16 5.50 -5.10 -2.79
N VAL A 17 4.90 -3.91 -2.70
CA VAL A 17 3.53 -3.69 -3.15
C VAL A 17 3.39 -3.99 -4.64
N ALA A 18 4.31 -3.50 -5.47
CA ALA A 18 4.32 -3.75 -6.91
C ALA A 18 4.35 -5.26 -7.24
N VAL A 19 5.19 -6.02 -6.54
CA VAL A 19 5.23 -7.48 -6.66
C VAL A 19 3.91 -8.11 -6.22
N MET A 20 3.38 -7.70 -5.06
CA MET A 20 2.15 -8.25 -4.47
C MET A 20 0.94 -8.09 -5.39
N VAL A 21 0.77 -6.89 -5.96
CA VAL A 21 -0.40 -6.54 -6.80
C VAL A 21 -0.15 -6.81 -8.29
N ARG A 22 1.01 -7.37 -8.65
CA ARG A 22 1.43 -7.66 -10.03
C ARG A 22 1.38 -6.43 -10.94
N ALA A 23 1.81 -5.28 -10.45
CA ALA A 23 1.89 -4.04 -11.21
C ALA A 23 3.33 -3.50 -11.28
N PRO A 24 3.70 -2.71 -12.29
CA PRO A 24 4.99 -2.02 -12.30
C PRO A 24 5.13 -1.04 -11.11
N GLU A 25 6.35 -0.87 -10.58
CA GLU A 25 6.62 0.12 -9.51
C GLU A 25 6.18 1.55 -9.89
N GLY A 26 6.33 1.91 -11.17
CA GLY A 26 5.89 3.21 -11.69
C GLY A 26 4.37 3.42 -11.56
N THR A 27 3.59 2.35 -11.71
CA THR A 27 2.14 2.37 -11.53
C THR A 27 1.77 2.56 -10.06
N VAL A 28 2.45 1.90 -9.13
CA VAL A 28 2.25 2.11 -7.68
C VAL A 28 2.59 3.55 -7.28
N ARG A 29 3.68 4.12 -7.82
CA ARG A 29 4.04 5.54 -7.63
C ARG A 29 2.96 6.47 -8.19
N TYR A 30 2.42 6.14 -9.37
CA TYR A 30 1.36 6.90 -10.01
C TYR A 30 0.08 6.89 -9.18
N TRP A 31 -0.40 5.73 -8.71
CA TRP A 31 -1.58 5.66 -7.84
C TRP A 31 -1.42 6.49 -6.57
N ARG A 32 -0.22 6.45 -5.96
CA ARG A 32 0.07 7.29 -4.80
C ARG A 32 0.03 8.78 -5.14
N PHE A 33 0.58 9.18 -6.28
CA PHE A 33 0.54 10.57 -6.73
C PHE A 33 -0.90 11.05 -6.98
N MET A 34 -1.72 10.19 -7.59
CA MET A 34 -3.13 10.48 -7.89
C MET A 34 -4.08 10.32 -6.70
N GLY A 35 -3.63 9.71 -5.60
CA GLY A 35 -4.46 9.40 -4.44
C GLY A 35 -5.45 8.25 -4.64
N THR A 36 -5.24 7.39 -5.64
CA THR A 36 -6.15 6.30 -6.02
C THR A 36 -5.66 4.90 -5.62
N GLY A 37 -4.61 4.83 -4.80
CA GLY A 37 -3.96 3.58 -4.39
C GLY A 37 -4.14 3.26 -2.91
N PRO A 38 -3.49 2.18 -2.43
CA PRO A 38 -3.54 1.81 -1.03
C PRO A 38 -2.94 2.90 -0.14
N ARG A 39 -3.38 2.95 1.12
CA ARG A 39 -2.93 3.96 2.08
C ARG A 39 -1.42 3.82 2.31
N SER A 40 -0.71 4.94 2.12
CA SER A 40 0.74 5.00 2.32
C SER A 40 1.10 5.81 3.56
N ILE A 41 2.20 5.42 4.21
CA ILE A 41 2.83 6.17 5.31
C ILE A 41 4.27 6.54 4.95
N LYS A 42 4.78 7.59 5.58
CA LYS A 42 6.20 7.94 5.51
C LYS A 42 6.93 7.38 6.74
N VAL A 43 7.94 6.55 6.51
CA VAL A 43 8.86 6.05 7.53
C VAL A 43 10.24 6.63 7.22
N GLY A 44 10.56 7.75 7.88
CA GLY A 44 11.71 8.57 7.55
C GLY A 44 11.64 9.07 6.10
N LYS A 45 12.63 8.68 5.28
CA LYS A 45 12.69 9.02 3.84
C LYS A 45 11.97 8.02 2.92
N ARG A 46 11.47 6.90 3.46
CA ARG A 46 10.83 5.83 2.69
C ARG A 46 9.32 5.96 2.73
N VAL A 47 8.68 5.64 1.62
CA VAL A 47 7.23 5.44 1.54
C VAL A 47 6.98 3.94 1.72
N CYS A 48 6.15 3.62 2.70
CA CYS A 48 5.74 2.26 3.00
C CYS A 48 4.21 2.15 3.04
N PHE A 49 3.72 0.93 3.04
CA PHE A 49 2.31 0.57 3.08
C PHE A 49 2.15 -0.55 4.09
N TRP A 50 1.12 -0.49 4.93
CA TRP A 50 0.75 -1.67 5.70
C TRP A 50 0.19 -2.72 4.76
N LYS A 51 0.55 -3.99 4.95
CA LYS A 51 0.04 -5.07 4.10
C LYS A 51 -1.48 -5.17 4.21
N SER A 52 -2.04 -4.97 5.41
CA SER A 52 -3.49 -4.90 5.61
C SER A 52 -4.17 -3.80 4.77
N ASP A 53 -3.60 -2.59 4.73
CA ASP A 53 -4.12 -1.48 3.90
C ASP A 53 -4.08 -1.81 2.40
N VAL A 54 -3.05 -2.53 1.94
CA VAL A 54 -2.94 -2.97 0.55
C VAL A 54 -4.00 -4.02 0.22
N LEU A 55 -4.25 -4.96 1.12
CA LEU A 55 -5.28 -5.99 0.96
C LEU A 55 -6.68 -5.37 0.97
N GLN A 56 -6.97 -4.48 1.92
CA GLN A 56 -8.26 -3.78 1.98
C GLN A 56 -8.53 -3.02 0.68
N TRP A 57 -7.53 -2.31 0.15
CA TRP A 57 -7.69 -1.62 -1.12
C TRP A 57 -7.97 -2.56 -2.30
N LEU A 58 -7.38 -3.77 -2.33
CA LEU A 58 -7.70 -4.77 -3.35
C LEU A 58 -9.14 -5.31 -3.21
N GLU A 59 -9.60 -5.51 -1.99
CA GLU A 59 -10.98 -5.90 -1.70
C GLU A 59 -11.96 -4.83 -2.17
N ASP A 60 -11.67 -3.55 -1.89
CA ASP A 60 -12.50 -2.40 -2.30
C ASP A 60 -12.58 -2.26 -3.83
N LEU A 61 -11.57 -2.72 -4.59
CA LEU A 61 -11.59 -2.72 -6.06
C LEU A 61 -12.43 -3.84 -6.68
N GLY A 62 -12.55 -4.97 -5.97
CA GLY A 62 -13.25 -6.16 -6.45
C GLY A 62 -14.73 -6.24 -6.03
N GLY A 63 -15.18 -5.30 -5.19
CA GLY A 63 -16.57 -5.15 -4.74
C GLY A 63 -17.45 -4.30 -5.65
#